data_AF-A0A4S5CQ12-F1
#
_entry.id   AF-A0A4S5CQ12-F1
#
_cell.length_a   1.000
_cell.length_b   1.000
_cell.length_c   1.000
_cell.angle_alpha   90.00
_cell.angle_beta   90.00
_cell.angle_gamma   90.00
#
_symmetry.space_group_name_H-M   'P 1'
#
loop_
_entity.id
_entity.type
_entity.pdbx_description
1 polymer ?
#
loop_
_entity_poly.entity_id
_entity_poly.type
_entity_poly.pdbx_seq_one_letter_code
_entity_poly.pdbx_strand_id
1 'polypeptide(L)'
;MRTVTTPAAMQAAARMSQLLPSLQTTAGNLIDHGNTLADPRNWEGPKAQVFRGQVWPEVQHALTNLHTDLTELAHGITEINRRTAAAGS
;
A
#
# COMPACT_ATOMS: atom_id res chain seq x y z
N MET A 1 22.72 -20.55 9.61
CA MET A 1 23.36 -19.61 8.66
C MET A 1 23.14 -18.21 9.21
N ARG A 2 24.18 -17.44 9.54
CA ARG A 2 24.04 -16.09 10.12
C ARG A 2 23.79 -15.13 8.97
N THR A 3 22.61 -14.51 8.90
CA THR A 3 22.31 -13.50 7.88
C THR A 3 23.25 -12.32 8.08
N VAL A 4 24.06 -11.99 7.06
CA VAL A 4 24.93 -10.81 7.08
C VAL A 4 24.16 -9.68 6.40
N THR A 5 23.51 -8.84 7.18
CA THR A 5 22.84 -7.63 6.65
C THR A 5 23.87 -6.53 6.47
N THR A 6 23.97 -5.95 5.27
CA THR A 6 24.89 -4.83 5.01
C THR A 6 24.32 -3.51 5.53
N PRO A 7 25.16 -2.51 5.82
CA PRO A 7 24.69 -1.16 6.17
C PRO A 7 23.73 -0.54 5.13
N ALA A 8 23.99 -0.80 3.84
CA ALA A 8 23.12 -0.34 2.76
C ALA A 8 21.72 -0.96 2.83
N ALA A 9 21.62 -2.26 3.11
CA ALA A 9 20.33 -2.94 3.26
C ALA A 9 19.55 -2.43 4.48
N MET A 10 20.22 -2.17 5.61
CA MET A 10 19.60 -1.56 6.79
C MET A 10 19.05 -0.16 6.49
N GLN A 11 19.84 0.66 5.79
CA GLN A 11 19.42 2.01 5.43
C GLN A 11 18.21 1.98 4.48
N ALA A 12 18.21 1.09 3.49
CA ALA A 12 17.08 0.92 2.58
C ALA A 12 15.81 0.48 3.34
N ALA A 13 15.91 -0.53 4.21
CA ALA A 13 14.80 -1.00 5.04
C ALA A 13 14.23 0.11 5.94
N ALA A 14 15.09 0.91 6.56
CA ALA A 14 14.68 2.07 7.37
C ALA A 14 13.95 3.12 6.53
N ARG A 15 14.45 3.45 5.34
CA ARG A 15 13.80 4.39 4.40
C ARG A 15 12.45 3.88 3.94
N MET A 16 12.33 2.60 3.59
CA MET A 16 11.06 2.00 3.19
C MET A 16 10.06 2.01 4.35
N SER A 17 10.48 1.70 5.57
CA SER A 17 9.63 1.76 6.78
C SER A 17 9.01 3.15 6.99
N GLN A 18 9.72 4.21 6.60
CA GLN A 18 9.23 5.60 6.70
C GLN A 18 8.21 5.96 5.60
N LEU A 19 8.33 5.36 4.42
CA LEU A 19 7.50 5.67 3.25
C LEU A 19 6.21 4.85 3.19
N LEU A 20 6.23 3.62 3.68
CA LEU A 20 5.09 2.71 3.55
C LEU A 20 3.80 3.20 4.23
N PRO A 21 3.83 3.77 5.44
CA PRO A 21 2.58 4.19 6.10
C PRO A 21 1.80 5.25 5.32
N SER A 22 2.50 6.21 4.69
CA SER A 22 1.85 7.25 3.90
C SER A 22 1.29 6.71 2.58
N LEU A 23 1.97 5.74 1.96
CA LEU A 23 1.47 5.05 0.77
C LEU A 23 0.22 4.21 1.07
N GLN A 24 0.23 3.44 2.16
CA GLN A 24 -0.93 2.67 2.61
C GLN A 24 -2.13 3.59 2.89
N THR A 25 -1.91 4.67 3.63
CA THR A 25 -2.93 5.69 3.90
C THR A 25 -3.47 6.30 2.62
N THR A 26 -2.59 6.63 1.67
CA THR A 26 -2.97 7.21 0.38
C THR A 26 -3.82 6.24 -0.44
N ALA A 27 -3.44 4.96 -0.51
CA ALA A 27 -4.22 3.93 -1.22
C ALA A 27 -5.61 3.77 -0.60
N GLY A 28 -5.70 3.72 0.73
CA GLY A 28 -6.99 3.69 1.45
C GLY A 28 -7.86 4.91 1.15
N ASN A 29 -7.30 6.12 1.24
CA ASN A 29 -8.03 7.36 0.95
C ASN A 29 -8.55 7.40 -0.49
N LEU A 30 -7.77 6.92 -1.48
CA LEU A 30 -8.22 6.83 -2.86
C LEU A 30 -9.39 5.86 -3.02
N ILE A 31 -9.37 4.73 -2.31
CA ILE A 31 -10.50 3.79 -2.26
C ILE A 31 -11.76 4.47 -1.71
N ASP A 32 -11.64 5.17 -0.58
CA ASP A 32 -12.78 5.83 0.06
C ASP A 32 -13.39 6.93 -0.81
N HIS A 33 -12.55 7.78 -1.42
CA HIS A 33 -13.01 8.82 -2.32
C HIS A 33 -13.59 8.26 -3.62
N GLY A 34 -12.98 7.21 -4.19
CA GLY A 34 -13.51 6.55 -5.36
C GLY A 34 -14.85 5.87 -5.10
N ASN A 35 -15.04 5.25 -3.92
CA ASN A 35 -16.33 4.72 -3.50
C ASN A 35 -17.39 5.82 -3.35
N THR A 36 -17.00 6.99 -2.84
CA THR A 36 -17.88 8.17 -2.77
C THR A 36 -18.30 8.59 -4.18
N LEU A 37 -17.39 8.63 -5.15
CA LEU A 37 -17.73 8.91 -6.55
C LEU A 37 -18.52 7.77 -7.21
N ALA A 38 -18.37 6.54 -6.76
CA ALA A 38 -19.12 5.42 -7.30
C ALA A 38 -20.55 5.35 -6.76
N ASP A 39 -20.88 6.04 -5.66
CA ASP A 39 -22.23 6.07 -5.11
C ASP A 39 -23.19 6.86 -6.04
N PRO A 40 -24.28 6.24 -6.54
CA PRO A 40 -25.27 6.91 -7.36
C PRO A 40 -26.02 8.05 -6.66
N ARG A 41 -25.96 8.14 -5.33
CA ARG A 41 -26.58 9.22 -4.56
C ARG A 41 -25.82 10.54 -4.68
N ASN A 42 -24.53 10.51 -5.02
CA ASN A 42 -23.67 11.69 -5.02
C ASN A 42 -23.68 12.43 -6.36
N TRP A 43 -23.85 11.73 -7.47
CA TRP A 43 -24.03 12.30 -8.80
C TRP A 43 -24.59 11.23 -9.73
N GLU A 44 -25.24 11.62 -10.82
CA GLU A 44 -25.86 10.70 -11.79
C GLU A 44 -25.64 11.15 -13.23
N GLY A 45 -25.87 10.24 -14.17
CA GLY A 45 -25.80 10.49 -15.61
C GLY A 45 -24.78 9.61 -16.35
N PRO A 46 -24.67 9.75 -17.68
CA PRO A 46 -23.93 8.81 -18.51
C PRO A 46 -22.45 8.65 -18.12
N LYS A 47 -21.79 9.73 -17.71
CA LYS A 47 -20.38 9.68 -17.26
C LYS A 47 -20.22 8.96 -15.92
N ALA A 48 -21.18 9.13 -15.01
CA ALA A 48 -21.17 8.47 -13.71
C ALA A 48 -21.39 6.96 -13.86
N GLN A 49 -22.27 6.56 -14.77
CA GLN A 49 -22.48 5.16 -15.16
C GLN A 49 -21.21 4.54 -15.77
N VAL A 50 -20.51 5.26 -16.65
CA VAL A 50 -19.22 4.80 -17.21
C VAL A 50 -18.17 4.65 -16.10
N PHE A 51 -18.06 5.64 -15.21
CA PHE A 51 -17.12 5.56 -14.10
C PHE A 51 -17.37 4.31 -13.24
N ARG A 52 -18.61 4.07 -12.81
CA ARG A 52 -18.96 2.91 -11.98
C ARG A 52 -18.87 1.57 -12.70
N GLY A 53 -19.25 1.54 -13.97
CA GLY A 53 -19.36 0.30 -14.73
C GLY A 53 -18.05 -0.15 -15.37
N GLN A 54 -17.12 0.77 -15.62
CA GLN A 54 -15.94 0.50 -16.45
C GLN A 54 -14.63 0.95 -15.81
N VAL A 55 -14.61 2.09 -15.10
CA VAL A 55 -13.35 2.66 -14.60
C VAL A 55 -13.07 2.25 -13.16
N TRP A 56 -14.01 2.50 -12.26
CA TRP A 56 -13.81 2.33 -10.83
C TRP A 56 -13.52 0.89 -10.40
N PRO A 57 -14.22 -0.15 -10.89
CA PRO A 57 -13.98 -1.52 -10.43
C PRO A 57 -12.55 -2.00 -10.64
N GLU A 58 -11.95 -1.68 -11.80
CA GLU A 58 -10.57 -2.06 -12.11
C GLU A 58 -9.57 -1.31 -11.23
N VAL A 59 -9.76 0.01 -11.08
CA VAL A 59 -8.90 0.85 -10.24
C VAL A 59 -9.01 0.45 -8.77
N GLN A 60 -10.22 0.20 -8.27
CA GLN A 60 -10.46 -0.24 -6.90
C GLN A 60 -9.75 -1.57 -6.62
N HIS A 61 -9.85 -2.53 -7.54
CA HIS A 61 -9.14 -3.81 -7.41
C HIS A 61 -7.62 -3.61 -7.36
N ALA A 62 -7.07 -2.78 -8.24
CA ALA A 62 -5.64 -2.48 -8.24
C ALA A 62 -5.18 -1.80 -6.94
N LEU A 63 -5.94 -0.82 -6.42
CA LEU A 63 -5.64 -0.14 -5.15
C LEU A 63 -5.73 -1.09 -3.96
N THR A 64 -6.70 -2.02 -3.97
CA THR A 64 -6.86 -3.02 -2.91
C THR A 64 -5.68 -3.98 -2.89
N ASN A 65 -5.26 -4.46 -4.07
CA ASN A 65 -4.08 -5.33 -4.19
C ASN A 65 -2.81 -4.59 -3.74
N LEU A 66 -2.63 -3.34 -4.20
CA LEU A 66 -1.52 -2.51 -3.74
C LEU A 66 -1.50 -2.36 -2.22
N HIS A 67 -2.65 -2.12 -1.58
CA HIS A 67 -2.72 -2.00 -0.12
C HIS A 67 -2.28 -3.29 0.59
N THR A 68 -2.70 -4.45 0.07
CA THR A 68 -2.26 -5.77 0.55
C THR A 68 -0.75 -5.95 0.38
N ASP A 69 -0.23 -5.69 -0.82
CA ASP A 69 1.20 -5.83 -1.14
C ASP A 69 2.07 -4.91 -0.25
N LEU A 70 1.63 -3.67 0.00
CA LEU A 70 2.31 -2.74 0.90
C LEU A 70 2.33 -3.24 2.36
N THR A 71 1.27 -3.94 2.78
CA THR A 71 1.17 -4.54 4.12
C THR A 71 2.13 -5.72 4.25
N GLU A 72 2.19 -6.59 3.25
CA GLU A 72 3.15 -7.69 3.21
C GLU A 72 4.59 -7.19 3.19
N LEU A 73 4.85 -6.13 2.42
CA LEU A 73 6.16 -5.48 2.36
C LEU A 73 6.56 -4.89 3.73
N ALA A 74 5.64 -4.24 4.44
CA ALA A 74 5.88 -3.72 5.79
C ALA A 74 6.23 -4.83 6.80
N HIS A 75 5.55 -5.98 6.71
CA HIS A 75 5.88 -7.16 7.52
C HIS A 75 7.29 -7.69 7.19
N GLY A 76 7.62 -7.81 5.90
CA GLY A 76 8.94 -8.27 5.45
C GLY A 76 10.08 -7.38 5.96
N ILE A 77 9.90 -6.05 5.90
CA ILE A 77 10.88 -5.08 6.40
C ILE A 77 11.04 -5.15 7.92
N THR A 78 9.94 -5.31 8.65
CA THR A 78 9.99 -5.51 10.11
C THR A 78 10.84 -6.72 10.48
N GLU A 79 10.70 -7.83 9.74
CA GLU A 79 11.50 -9.03 9.96
C GLU A 79 12.98 -8.83 9.62
N ILE A 80 13.30 -8.09 8.54
CA ILE A 80 14.69 -7.73 8.19
C ILE A 80 15.32 -6.92 9.34
N ASN A 81 14.61 -5.91 9.85
CA ASN A 81 15.08 -5.08 10.95
C ASN A 81 15.31 -5.90 12.22
N ARG A 82 14.37 -6.80 12.56
CA ARG A 82 14.46 -7.69 13.74
C ARG A 82 15.67 -8.63 13.67
N ARG A 83 15.85 -9.32 12.54
CA ARG A 83 17.00 -10.23 12.34
C ARG A 83 18.34 -9.51 12.41
N THR A 84 18.38 -8.27 11.92
CA THR A 84 19.61 -7.48 11.92
C THR A 84 19.97 -6.96 13.31
N ALA A 85 18.99 -6.49 14.08
CA ALA A 85 19.20 -6.10 15.47
C ALA A 85 19.73 -7.26 16.32
N ALA A 86 19.15 -8.46 16.17
CA ALA A 86 19.60 -9.67 16.88
C ALA A 86 20.98 -10.19 16.44
N ALA A 87 21.46 -9.82 15.25
CA ALA A 87 22.78 -10.22 14.76
C ALA A 87 23.92 -9.33 15.26
N GLY A 88 23.61 -8.09 15.68
CA GLY A 88 24.54 -7.09 16.19
C GLY A 88 24.61 -6.98 17.72
N SER A 89 23.70 -7.63 18.45
CA SER A 89 23.78 -7.91 19.90
C SER A 89 24.57 -9.18 20.18
#